data_AF-A0AAV7KE98-F1
#
_entry.id   AF-A0AAV7KE98-F1
#
_cell.length_a   1.000
_cell.length_b   1.000
_cell.length_c   1.000
_cell.angle_alpha   90.00
_cell.angle_beta   90.00
_cell.angle_gamma   90.00
#
_symmetry.space_group_name_H-M   'P 1'
#
loop_
_entity.id
_entity.type
_entity.pdbx_description
1 polymer ?
#
loop_
_entity_poly.entity_id
_entity_poly.type
_entity_poly.pdbx_seq_one_letter_code
_entity_poly.pdbx_strand_id
1 'polypeptide(L)'
;MLDSSQQFYFPSHSFREVGKGRQELAFRGHRGESKKLIIEEAKQNDSNIRAALRSRLKAGDAVLKYHLSSCGANVKNLSTMTQNEILNITGALITQKIVTEVQKCGPFSILADESADISAHKQPSISVCYTTRNDSSSILMESFLGFVTVFDLTGEGIGNSIERFCLSVGLDLNN
;
A
#
# COMPACT_ATOMS: atom_id res chain seq x y z
N MET A 1 -25.45 -5.82 -0.77
CA MET A 1 -24.63 -7.02 -0.50
C MET A 1 -23.40 -6.89 -1.40
N LEU A 2 -22.28 -6.42 -0.87
CA LEU A 2 -21.04 -6.25 -1.63
C LEU A 2 -20.34 -7.61 -1.73
N ASP A 3 -20.06 -8.02 -2.97
CA ASP A 3 -19.39 -9.25 -3.33
C ASP A 3 -17.97 -9.30 -2.74
N SER A 4 -17.63 -10.44 -2.16
CA SER A 4 -16.40 -10.69 -1.40
C SER A 4 -15.17 -10.93 -2.32
N SER A 5 -15.32 -10.67 -3.62
CA SER A 5 -14.33 -10.94 -4.67
C SER A 5 -13.47 -9.73 -5.07
N GLN A 6 -13.74 -8.54 -4.52
CA GLN A 6 -12.87 -7.36 -4.66
C GLN A 6 -12.09 -7.09 -3.36
N GLN A 7 -11.34 -8.08 -2.89
CA GLN A 7 -10.21 -7.78 -2.01
C GLN A 7 -9.15 -7.09 -2.88
N PHE A 8 -8.65 -5.95 -2.44
CA PHE A 8 -7.35 -5.43 -2.87
C PHE A 8 -6.32 -6.54 -2.69
N TYR A 9 -6.12 -7.35 -3.73
CA TYR A 9 -5.08 -8.35 -3.75
C TYR A 9 -3.80 -7.58 -4.03
N PHE A 10 -3.07 -7.28 -2.97
CA PHE A 10 -1.64 -7.03 -3.06
C PHE A 10 -0.98 -8.42 -3.02
N PRO A 11 -0.51 -8.97 -4.17
CA PRO A 11 0.17 -10.26 -4.17
C PRO A 11 1.26 -10.25 -3.10
N SER A 12 1.33 -11.29 -2.28
CA SER A 12 2.42 -11.43 -1.28
C SER A 12 3.82 -11.44 -1.92
N HIS A 13 3.90 -11.59 -3.24
CA HIS A 13 5.12 -11.51 -4.02
C HIS A 13 5.48 -10.09 -4.50
N SER A 14 4.53 -9.17 -4.64
CA SER A 14 4.80 -7.80 -5.15
C SER A 14 5.20 -6.80 -4.05
N PHE A 15 4.96 -7.12 -2.78
CA PHE A 15 5.54 -6.36 -1.66
C PHE A 15 7.03 -6.60 -1.44
N ARG A 16 7.67 -7.50 -2.21
CA ARG A 16 9.13 -7.62 -2.22
C ARG A 16 9.80 -6.44 -2.94
N GLU A 17 9.11 -5.74 -3.84
CA GLU A 17 9.76 -4.75 -4.71
C GLU A 17 9.38 -3.30 -4.43
N VAL A 18 8.18 -3.00 -3.92
CA VAL A 18 7.74 -1.61 -3.71
C VAL A 18 7.54 -1.32 -2.23
N GLY A 19 8.63 -0.91 -1.57
CA GLY A 19 8.60 -0.57 -0.16
C GLY A 19 9.94 -0.44 0.53
N LYS A 20 10.89 0.31 -0.05
CA LYS A 20 12.17 0.56 0.62
C LYS A 20 11.99 1.54 1.79
N GLY A 21 11.58 1.00 2.94
CA GLY A 21 11.84 1.62 4.24
C GLY A 21 13.34 1.55 4.58
N ARG A 22 13.76 2.26 5.63
CA ARG A 22 15.16 2.46 6.08
C ARG A 22 16.03 1.19 6.25
N GLN A 23 15.47 -0.02 6.09
CA GLN A 23 16.15 -1.30 6.19
C GLN A 23 16.13 -2.17 4.91
N GLU A 24 15.57 -1.74 3.78
CA GLU A 24 15.41 -2.60 2.57
C GLU A 24 14.60 -3.89 2.83
N LEU A 25 13.60 -3.83 3.72
CA LEU A 25 12.82 -4.99 4.15
C LEU A 25 11.32 -4.82 3.89
N ALA A 26 10.68 -5.95 3.56
CA ALA A 26 9.23 -6.04 3.38
C ALA A 26 8.47 -5.43 4.56
N PHE A 27 7.36 -4.73 4.27
CA PHE A 27 6.51 -4.13 5.30
C PHE A 27 5.94 -5.14 6.31
N ARG A 28 5.96 -6.42 5.94
CA ARG A 28 5.59 -7.60 6.73
C ARG A 28 6.81 -8.48 6.95
N GLY A 29 6.94 -9.11 8.11
CA GLY A 29 8.05 -10.02 8.39
C GLY A 29 7.70 -11.48 8.14
N HIS A 30 8.65 -12.36 8.45
CA HIS A 30 8.70 -13.72 7.93
C HIS A 30 7.69 -14.68 8.59
N ARG A 31 7.29 -15.75 7.87
CA ARG A 31 6.42 -16.81 8.41
C ARG A 31 7.18 -17.52 9.54
N GLY A 32 6.78 -17.31 10.79
CA GLY A 32 7.50 -17.79 11.98
C GLY A 32 7.78 -16.71 13.04
N GLU A 33 7.37 -15.46 12.79
CA GLU A 33 7.50 -14.36 13.75
C GLU A 33 6.95 -14.71 15.15
N SER A 34 7.73 -14.33 16.18
CA SER A 34 7.30 -14.42 17.57
C SER A 34 6.01 -13.63 17.78
N LYS A 35 5.00 -14.32 18.30
CA LYS A 35 3.64 -13.82 18.59
C LYS A 35 3.63 -12.56 19.45
N LYS A 36 4.60 -12.41 20.35
CA LYS A 36 4.70 -11.28 21.28
C LYS A 36 5.51 -10.12 20.68
N LEU A 37 4.93 -8.94 20.66
CA LEU A 37 5.65 -7.68 20.48
C LEU A 37 6.57 -7.46 21.69
N ILE A 38 7.89 -7.51 21.47
CA ILE A 38 8.91 -7.21 22.49
C ILE A 38 9.34 -5.76 22.26
N ILE A 39 9.46 -4.95 23.32
CA ILE A 39 9.89 -3.54 23.22
C ILE A 39 11.34 -3.43 22.73
N GLU A 40 12.16 -4.41 23.09
CA GLU A 40 13.52 -4.56 22.60
C GLU A 40 13.57 -4.93 21.12
N GLU A 41 14.70 -4.59 20.49
CA GLU A 41 14.94 -4.91 19.08
C GLU A 41 14.89 -6.42 18.87
N ALA A 42 14.19 -6.84 17.82
CA ALA A 42 14.12 -8.25 17.48
C ALA A 42 15.48 -8.72 16.96
N LYS A 43 15.92 -9.89 17.44
CA LYS A 43 17.14 -10.56 16.95
C LYS A 43 17.02 -11.05 15.50
N GLN A 44 15.79 -11.09 14.97
CA GLN A 44 15.46 -11.45 13.60
C GLN A 44 14.54 -10.38 13.00
N ASN A 45 14.55 -10.27 11.67
CA ASN A 45 13.67 -9.37 10.94
C ASN A 45 12.21 -9.58 11.32
N ASP A 46 11.63 -8.59 12.00
CA ASP A 46 10.21 -8.51 12.28
C ASP A 46 9.66 -7.21 11.72
N SER A 47 8.51 -7.30 11.04
CA SER A 47 7.96 -6.33 10.09
C SER A 47 8.21 -4.82 10.34
N ASN A 48 8.26 -4.00 9.28
CA ASN A 48 8.33 -2.53 9.42
C ASN A 48 7.18 -1.97 10.30
N ILE A 49 6.01 -2.62 10.32
CA ILE A 49 4.89 -2.30 11.22
C ILE A 49 5.28 -2.49 12.69
N ARG A 50 5.93 -3.62 13.02
CA ARG A 50 6.42 -3.89 14.39
C ARG A 50 7.53 -2.92 14.78
N ALA A 51 8.42 -2.58 13.86
CA ALA A 51 9.45 -1.56 14.08
C ALA A 51 8.84 -0.17 14.38
N ALA A 52 7.82 0.25 13.62
CA ALA A 52 7.11 1.50 13.84
C ALA A 52 6.40 1.53 15.21
N LEU A 53 5.73 0.45 15.59
CA LEU A 53 5.06 0.33 16.88
C LEU A 53 6.04 0.37 18.05
N ARG A 54 7.20 -0.29 17.93
CA ARG A 54 8.28 -0.14 18.92
C ARG A 54 8.78 1.28 19.02
N SER A 55 8.98 1.96 17.89
CA SER A 55 9.43 3.36 17.88
C SER A 55 8.47 4.27 18.65
N ARG A 56 7.15 4.11 18.46
CA ARG A 56 6.12 4.83 19.22
C ARG A 56 6.15 4.49 20.72
N LEU A 57 6.33 3.21 21.07
CA LEU A 57 6.47 2.81 22.48
C LEU A 57 7.73 3.39 23.14
N LYS A 58 8.87 3.38 22.44
CA LYS A 58 10.13 3.99 22.90
C LYS A 58 10.00 5.51 23.04
N ALA A 59 9.20 6.15 22.18
CA ALA A 59 8.88 7.56 22.26
C ALA A 59 7.90 7.92 23.40
N GLY A 60 7.45 6.94 24.19
CA GLY A 60 6.62 7.18 25.37
C GLY A 60 5.12 7.27 25.10
N ASP A 61 4.63 6.73 23.99
CA ASP A 61 3.19 6.67 23.69
C ASP A 61 2.44 5.83 24.73
N ALA A 62 1.91 6.50 25.76
CA ALA A 62 1.26 5.89 26.91
C ALA A 62 -0.07 5.21 26.53
N VAL A 63 -0.75 5.74 25.51
CA VAL A 63 -2.02 5.19 25.01
C VAL A 63 -1.75 3.86 24.30
N LEU A 64 -0.79 3.84 23.38
CA LEU A 64 -0.37 2.60 22.70
C LEU A 64 0.15 1.56 23.70
N LYS A 65 0.94 1.99 24.70
CA LYS A 65 1.42 1.12 25.77
C LYS A 65 0.28 0.54 26.60
N TYR A 66 -0.71 1.36 26.96
CA TYR A 66 -1.90 0.91 27.68
C TYR A 66 -2.70 -0.10 26.86
N HIS A 67 -2.98 0.17 25.59
CA HIS A 67 -3.73 -0.76 24.73
C HIS A 67 -3.02 -2.10 24.54
N LEU A 68 -1.71 -2.10 24.30
CA LEU A 68 -0.93 -3.34 24.17
C LEU A 68 -0.83 -4.13 25.48
N SER A 69 -0.89 -3.46 26.63
CA SER A 69 -0.80 -4.08 27.96
C SER A 69 -2.15 -4.61 28.45
N SER A 70 -3.24 -3.90 28.14
CA SER A 70 -4.60 -4.13 28.66
C SER A 70 -5.40 -5.12 27.83
N CYS A 71 -5.01 -5.36 26.58
CA CYS A 71 -5.70 -6.36 25.76
C CYS A 71 -5.19 -7.79 26.06
N GLY A 72 -6.10 -8.77 25.97
CA GLY A 72 -5.80 -10.19 26.20
C GLY A 72 -4.70 -10.74 25.27
N ALA A 73 -4.14 -11.90 25.59
CA ALA A 73 -2.99 -12.50 24.90
C ALA A 73 -3.15 -12.62 23.36
N ASN A 74 -4.39 -12.58 22.84
CA ASN A 74 -4.70 -12.62 21.42
C ASN A 74 -4.46 -11.29 20.68
N VAL A 75 -4.57 -10.14 21.34
CA VAL A 75 -4.35 -8.79 20.78
C VAL A 75 -2.89 -8.35 20.91
N LYS A 76 -2.11 -9.00 21.79
CA LYS A 76 -0.64 -8.88 21.84
C LYS A 76 0.03 -9.41 20.57
N ASN A 77 -0.73 -10.16 19.78
CA ASN A 77 -0.31 -10.67 18.49
C ASN A 77 -0.79 -9.67 17.43
N LEU A 78 0.15 -8.90 16.87
CA LEU A 78 0.01 -8.39 15.51
C LEU A 78 0.01 -9.58 14.56
N SER A 79 -1.09 -10.31 14.56
CA SER A 79 -1.26 -11.46 13.70
C SER A 79 -1.06 -11.02 12.26
N THR A 80 -0.69 -11.96 11.39
CA THR A 80 -0.64 -11.69 9.95
C THR A 80 -1.91 -11.01 9.45
N MET A 81 -3.07 -11.39 9.98
CA MET A 81 -4.36 -10.80 9.62
C MET A 81 -4.42 -9.32 10.00
N THR A 82 -4.09 -8.98 11.25
CA THR A 82 -4.08 -7.60 11.74
C THR A 82 -3.05 -6.74 11.00
N GLN A 83 -1.87 -7.28 10.67
CA GLN A 83 -0.87 -6.57 9.88
C GLN A 83 -1.38 -6.28 8.46
N ASN A 84 -2.07 -7.24 7.83
CA ASN A 84 -2.67 -7.04 6.51
C ASN A 84 -3.82 -6.03 6.56
N GLU A 85 -4.65 -6.03 7.61
CA GLU A 85 -5.70 -5.02 7.80
C GLU A 85 -5.13 -3.61 7.92
N ILE A 86 -4.11 -3.43 8.76
CA ILE A 86 -3.41 -2.13 8.90
C ILE A 86 -2.85 -1.70 7.55
N LEU A 87 -2.22 -2.63 6.81
CA LEU A 87 -1.66 -2.33 5.49
C LEU A 87 -2.74 -1.92 4.49
N ASN A 88 -3.86 -2.64 4.45
CA ASN A 88 -4.98 -2.34 3.56
C ASN A 88 -5.62 -0.98 3.87
N ILE A 89 -5.87 -0.69 5.16
CA ILE A 89 -6.42 0.61 5.59
C ILE A 89 -5.44 1.73 5.24
N THR A 90 -4.15 1.55 5.53
CA THR A 90 -3.12 2.55 5.23
C THR A 90 -3.01 2.79 3.72
N GLY A 91 -3.02 1.72 2.92
CA GLY A 91 -3.06 1.79 1.46
C GLY A 91 -4.26 2.57 0.97
N ALA A 92 -5.47 2.24 1.44
CA ALA A 92 -6.69 2.93 1.06
C ALA A 92 -6.66 4.43 1.42
N LEU A 93 -6.15 4.80 2.60
CA LEU A 93 -6.03 6.21 3.01
C LEU A 93 -5.04 6.98 2.14
N ILE A 94 -3.90 6.36 1.78
CA ILE A 94 -2.91 6.97 0.88
C ILE A 94 -3.53 7.17 -0.51
N THR A 95 -4.15 6.14 -1.07
CA THR A 95 -4.82 6.20 -2.37
C THR A 95 -5.91 7.27 -2.37
N GLN A 96 -6.77 7.31 -1.34
CA GLN A 96 -7.82 8.33 -1.22
C GLN A 96 -7.24 9.74 -1.21
N LYS A 97 -6.13 9.96 -0.50
CA LYS A 97 -5.45 11.26 -0.45
C LYS A 97 -4.93 11.66 -1.83
N ILE A 98 -4.27 10.75 -2.54
CA ILE A 98 -3.76 10.98 -3.90
C ILE A 98 -4.93 11.34 -4.84
N VAL A 99 -5.98 10.51 -4.88
CA VAL A 99 -7.15 10.74 -5.74
C VAL A 99 -7.80 12.09 -5.46
N THR A 100 -8.00 12.42 -4.19
CA THR A 100 -8.58 13.71 -3.78
C THR A 100 -7.71 14.90 -4.22
N GLU A 101 -6.39 14.73 -4.25
CA GLU A 101 -5.46 15.77 -4.71
C GLU A 101 -5.49 15.91 -6.23
N VAL A 102 -5.39 14.80 -6.96
CA VAL A 102 -5.46 14.76 -8.43
C VAL A 102 -6.74 15.43 -8.94
N GLN A 103 -7.89 15.10 -8.36
CA GLN A 103 -9.18 15.66 -8.76
C GLN A 103 -9.26 17.19 -8.59
N LYS A 104 -8.46 17.79 -7.70
CA LYS A 104 -8.39 19.25 -7.52
C LYS A 104 -7.44 19.92 -8.52
N CYS A 105 -6.55 19.17 -9.16
CA CYS A 105 -5.46 19.68 -9.98
C CYS A 105 -5.81 19.79 -11.48
N GLY A 106 -6.99 19.33 -11.88
CA GLY A 106 -7.43 19.35 -13.28
C GLY A 106 -6.89 18.16 -14.08
N PRO A 107 -6.39 18.36 -15.32
CA PRO A 107 -5.93 17.27 -16.17
C PRO A 107 -4.78 16.47 -15.55
N PHE A 108 -4.81 15.17 -15.77
CA PHE A 108 -3.77 14.23 -15.33
C PHE A 108 -3.51 13.17 -16.40
N SER A 109 -2.39 12.47 -16.26
CA SER A 109 -2.01 11.33 -17.10
C SER A 109 -1.86 10.08 -16.26
N ILE A 110 -2.25 8.93 -16.82
CA ILE A 110 -1.96 7.62 -16.24
C ILE A 110 -0.66 7.09 -16.86
N LEU A 111 0.28 6.70 -16.01
CA LEU A 111 1.50 6.03 -16.39
C LEU A 111 1.35 4.55 -16.03
N ALA A 112 1.52 3.69 -17.02
CA ALA A 112 1.54 2.24 -16.84
C ALA A 112 2.93 1.73 -17.22
N ASP A 113 3.70 1.26 -16.23
CA ASP A 113 5.04 0.70 -16.46
C ASP A 113 5.03 -0.81 -16.25
N GLU A 114 5.44 -1.54 -17.28
CA GLU A 114 5.53 -3.00 -17.29
C GLU A 114 6.97 -3.39 -16.96
N SER A 115 7.18 -3.94 -15.75
CA SER A 115 8.45 -4.59 -15.45
C SER A 115 8.56 -5.87 -16.28
N ALA A 116 9.58 -5.93 -17.14
CA ALA A 116 9.86 -7.11 -17.96
C ALA A 116 10.26 -8.28 -17.06
N ASP A 117 9.31 -9.12 -16.67
CA ASP A 117 9.61 -10.41 -16.06
C ASP A 117 8.88 -11.54 -16.77
N ILE A 118 9.59 -12.65 -16.89
CA ILE A 118 9.53 -13.66 -17.96
C ILE A 118 8.38 -14.66 -17.73
N SER A 119 7.31 -14.22 -17.08
CA SER A 119 6.18 -15.06 -16.67
C SER A 119 4.91 -14.71 -17.43
N ALA A 120 4.06 -15.68 -17.67
CA ALA A 120 2.82 -15.55 -18.45
C ALA A 120 1.75 -14.58 -17.86
N HIS A 121 2.07 -13.85 -16.77
CA HIS A 121 1.15 -12.94 -16.09
C HIS A 121 1.76 -11.54 -16.03
N LYS A 122 1.15 -10.61 -16.77
CA LYS A 122 1.57 -9.20 -16.78
C LYS A 122 0.91 -8.44 -15.64
N GLN A 123 1.72 -7.76 -14.84
CA GLN A 123 1.24 -6.91 -13.74
C GLN A 123 1.88 -5.51 -13.81
N PRO A 124 1.42 -4.62 -14.71
CA PRO A 124 1.99 -3.28 -14.79
C PRO A 124 1.70 -2.48 -13.52
N SER A 125 2.69 -1.68 -13.16
CA SER A 125 2.56 -0.65 -12.13
C SER A 125 1.81 0.55 -12.70
N ILE A 126 0.89 1.11 -11.92
CA ILE A 126 0.06 2.25 -12.30
C ILE A 126 0.41 3.43 -11.39
N SER A 127 0.81 4.53 -12.02
CA SER A 127 1.04 5.83 -11.39
C SER A 127 0.17 6.89 -12.06
N VAL A 128 -0.15 7.95 -11.31
CA VAL A 128 -0.82 9.14 -11.83
C VAL A 128 0.13 10.32 -11.83
N CYS A 129 0.16 11.05 -12.94
CA CYS A 129 0.99 12.24 -13.14
C CYS A 129 0.08 13.46 -13.30
N TYR A 130 0.25 14.47 -12.44
CA TYR A 130 -0.61 15.65 -12.38
C TYR A 130 0.20 16.88 -11.97
N THR A 131 -0.36 18.07 -12.21
CA THR A 131 0.31 19.34 -11.86
C THR A 131 -0.37 19.99 -10.67
N THR A 132 0.35 20.13 -9.55
CA THR A 132 -0.12 20.90 -8.40
C THR A 132 0.39 22.34 -8.46
N ARG A 133 -0.33 23.29 -7.86
CA ARG A 133 0.10 24.68 -7.75
C ARG A 133 0.51 24.99 -6.32
N ASN A 134 1.69 25.58 -6.16
CA ASN A 134 2.04 26.35 -4.97
C ASN A 134 1.90 27.86 -5.27
N ASP A 135 2.10 28.71 -4.27
CA ASP A 135 1.94 30.18 -4.37
C ASP A 135 2.85 30.86 -5.43
N SER A 136 3.83 30.15 -5.98
CA SER A 136 4.87 30.69 -6.86
C SER A 136 5.16 29.87 -8.13
N SER A 137 4.72 28.61 -8.21
CA SER A 137 4.99 27.72 -9.35
C SER A 137 4.06 26.51 -9.43
N SER A 138 3.98 25.97 -10.64
CA SER A 138 3.41 24.64 -10.89
C SER A 138 4.47 23.57 -10.67
N ILE A 139 4.12 22.50 -9.95
CA ILE A 139 4.99 21.35 -9.70
C ILE A 139 4.35 20.11 -10.35
N LEU A 140 5.15 19.40 -11.15
CA LEU A 140 4.77 18.09 -11.68
C LEU A 140 4.90 17.04 -10.58
N MET A 141 3.81 16.33 -10.30
CA MET A 141 3.73 15.29 -9.29
C MET A 141 3.47 13.95 -9.97
N GLU A 142 4.20 12.93 -9.54
CA GLU A 142 3.92 11.54 -9.88
C GLU A 142 3.59 10.79 -8.58
N SER A 143 2.50 10.03 -8.59
CA SER A 143 2.04 9.28 -7.42
C SER A 143 1.64 7.87 -7.80
N PHE A 144 2.24 6.88 -7.16
CA PHE A 144 1.93 5.47 -7.36
C PHE A 144 0.54 5.12 -6.81
N LEU A 145 -0.26 4.39 -7.61
CA LEU A 145 -1.61 3.96 -7.24
C LEU A 145 -1.70 2.47 -6.94
N GLY A 146 -0.93 1.62 -7.63
CA GLY A 146 -0.95 0.18 -7.41
C GLY A 146 -0.50 -0.63 -8.61
N PHE A 147 -0.73 -1.92 -8.55
CA PHE A 147 -0.51 -2.85 -9.66
C PHE A 147 -1.85 -3.32 -10.21
N VAL A 148 -1.96 -3.47 -11.52
CA VAL A 148 -3.12 -4.08 -12.17
C VAL A 148 -2.72 -5.43 -12.72
N THR A 149 -3.59 -6.44 -12.59
CA THR A 149 -3.36 -7.74 -13.26
C THR A 149 -4.03 -7.71 -14.62
N VAL A 150 -3.26 -8.00 -15.67
CA VAL A 150 -3.75 -8.02 -17.04
C VAL A 150 -3.75 -9.45 -17.56
N PHE A 151 -4.93 -9.93 -17.95
CA PHE A 151 -5.12 -11.26 -18.55
C PHE A 151 -5.19 -11.20 -20.08
N ASP A 152 -5.79 -10.14 -20.62
CA ASP A 152 -5.89 -9.88 -22.05
C ASP A 152 -4.82 -8.87 -22.46
N LEU A 153 -3.85 -9.34 -23.23
CA LEU A 153 -2.67 -8.57 -23.64
C LEU A 153 -2.89 -7.77 -24.94
N THR A 154 -4.11 -7.78 -25.48
CA THR A 154 -4.47 -6.84 -26.55
C THR A 154 -4.47 -5.41 -26.02
N GLY A 155 -4.30 -4.42 -26.90
CA GLY A 155 -4.36 -3.01 -26.50
C GLY A 155 -5.70 -2.65 -25.83
N GLU A 156 -6.79 -3.24 -26.29
CA GLU A 156 -8.12 -3.09 -25.70
C GLU A 156 -8.21 -3.75 -24.31
N GLY A 157 -7.71 -4.98 -24.15
CA GLY A 157 -7.68 -5.69 -22.87
C GLY A 157 -6.88 -4.94 -21.80
N ILE A 158 -5.73 -4.38 -22.18
CA ILE A 158 -4.89 -3.55 -21.31
C ILE A 158 -5.63 -2.27 -20.93
N GLY A 159 -6.17 -1.54 -21.92
CA GLY A 159 -6.92 -0.28 -21.69
C GLY A 159 -8.09 -0.48 -20.73
N ASN A 160 -8.92 -1.50 -20.98
CA ASN A 160 -10.04 -1.87 -20.12
C ASN A 160 -9.61 -2.27 -18.70
N SER A 161 -8.45 -2.91 -18.55
CA SER A 161 -7.92 -3.29 -17.23
C SER A 161 -7.48 -2.07 -16.43
N ILE A 162 -6.79 -1.13 -17.08
CA ILE A 162 -6.35 0.14 -16.47
C ILE A 162 -7.55 1.01 -16.11
N GLU A 163 -8.54 1.11 -16.99
CA GLU A 163 -9.78 1.87 -16.74
C GLU A 163 -10.51 1.35 -15.49
N ARG A 164 -10.76 0.02 -15.44
CA ARG A 164 -11.40 -0.61 -14.28
C ARG A 164 -10.61 -0.40 -13.00
N PHE A 165 -9.28 -0.46 -13.07
CA PHE A 165 -8.42 -0.17 -11.93
C PHE A 165 -8.62 1.28 -11.43
N CYS A 166 -8.56 2.27 -12.33
CA CYS A 166 -8.77 3.68 -11.99
C CYS A 166 -10.14 3.91 -11.32
N LEU A 167 -11.21 3.33 -11.88
CA LEU A 167 -12.55 3.41 -11.30
C LEU A 167 -12.61 2.76 -9.90
N SER A 168 -11.95 1.61 -9.71
CA SER A 168 -11.94 0.91 -8.42
C SER A 168 -11.22 1.67 -7.30
N VAL A 169 -10.24 2.51 -7.64
CA VAL A 169 -9.55 3.38 -6.68
C VAL A 169 -10.25 4.73 -6.49
N GLY A 170 -11.35 4.97 -7.22
CA GLY A 170 -12.15 6.20 -7.15
C GLY A 170 -11.62 7.36 -7.98
N LEU A 171 -10.71 7.09 -8.93
CA LEU A 171 -10.18 8.10 -9.83
C LEU A 171 -11.17 8.33 -10.99
N ASP A 172 -11.69 9.56 -11.10
CA ASP A 172 -12.60 9.95 -12.18
C ASP A 172 -11.80 10.29 -13.44
N LEU A 173 -12.05 9.54 -14.51
CA LEU A 173 -11.38 9.67 -15.80
C LEU A 173 -12.01 10.75 -16.71
N ASN A 174 -13.15 11.34 -16.30
CA ASN A 174 -13.85 12.38 -17.07
C ASN A 174 -13.55 13.80 -16.57
N ASN A 175 -12.50 13.97 -15.76
CA ASN A 175 -12.12 15.25 -15.14
C ASN A 175 -11.65 16.30 -16.15
#